data_AF-A0A4Q3MXU0-F1
#
_entry.id   AF-A0A4Q3MXU0-F1
#
_cell.length_a   1.000
_cell.length_b   1.000
_cell.length_c   1.000
_cell.angle_alpha   90.00
_cell.angle_beta   90.00
_cell.angle_gamma   90.00
#
_symmetry.space_group_name_H-M   'P 1'
#
loop_
_entity.id
_entity.type
_entity.pdbx_description
1 polymer ?
#
loop_
_entity_poly.entity_id
_entity_poly.type
_entity_poly.pdbx_seq_one_letter_code
_entity_poly.pdbx_strand_id
1 'polypeptide(L)'
;PYGMEDGTVALVGLAAFLGHLWPVFFRFQGGKGVATFLGVLFGIHPLLGLGACLSWVIIAFFFRYSSLASLVAGASAPVLYLLGDRIQWYAEKPVLMVLFVMAVLLGVRHRENINRLIEGKESKLGAKKA
;
A
#
# COMPACT_ATOMS: atom_id res chain seq x y z
N PRO A 1 2.88 -20.19 -20.61
CA PRO A 1 4.02 -20.36 -21.56
C PRO A 1 5.07 -19.24 -21.55
N TYR A 2 4.77 -18.02 -21.06
CA TYR A 2 5.74 -16.91 -20.99
C TYR A 2 6.20 -16.56 -19.57
N GLY A 3 5.79 -17.32 -18.54
CA GLY A 3 6.13 -17.04 -17.14
C GLY A 3 5.53 -15.71 -16.61
N MET A 4 4.65 -15.06 -17.36
CA MET A 4 3.90 -13.86 -16.96
C MET A 4 2.59 -14.24 -16.25
N GLU A 5 2.69 -15.13 -15.27
CA GLU A 5 1.57 -15.46 -14.38
C GLU A 5 1.36 -14.32 -13.38
N ASP A 6 0.21 -14.28 -12.70
CA ASP A 6 -0.14 -13.19 -11.79
C ASP A 6 0.90 -13.01 -10.67
N GLY A 7 1.54 -14.11 -10.26
CA GLY A 7 2.69 -14.09 -9.35
C GLY A 7 3.88 -13.26 -9.87
N THR A 8 4.18 -13.31 -11.17
CA THR A 8 5.27 -12.51 -11.78
C THR A 8 4.91 -11.04 -11.81
N VAL A 9 3.65 -10.70 -12.12
CA VAL A 9 3.16 -9.31 -12.07
C VAL A 9 3.30 -8.76 -10.65
N ALA A 10 2.93 -9.55 -9.64
CA ALA A 10 3.09 -9.17 -8.24
C ALA A 10 4.57 -8.94 -7.89
N LEU A 11 5.48 -9.83 -8.30
CA LEU A 11 6.92 -9.68 -8.05
C LEU A 11 7.51 -8.44 -8.72
N VAL A 12 7.08 -8.11 -9.94
CA VAL A 12 7.47 -6.86 -10.63
C VAL A 12 6.96 -5.65 -9.85
N GLY A 13 5.71 -5.70 -9.36
CA GLY A 13 5.16 -4.67 -8.49
C GLY A 13 5.94 -4.50 -7.19
N LEU A 14 6.35 -5.61 -6.56
CA LEU A 14 7.21 -5.61 -5.37
C LEU A 14 8.57 -4.96 -5.68
N ALA A 15 9.20 -5.30 -6.80
CA ALA A 15 10.46 -4.70 -7.22
C ALA A 15 10.34 -3.19 -7.43
N ALA A 16 9.26 -2.72 -8.08
CA ALA A 16 8.97 -1.30 -8.25
C ALA A 16 8.76 -0.59 -6.88
N PHE A 17 8.04 -1.24 -5.96
CA PHE A 17 7.84 -0.74 -4.61
C PHE A 17 9.15 -0.64 -3.83
N LEU A 18 9.98 -1.68 -3.84
CA LEU A 18 11.31 -1.68 -3.21
C LEU A 18 12.22 -0.60 -3.80
N GLY A 19 12.22 -0.43 -5.13
CA GLY A 19 12.97 0.62 -5.80
C GLY A 19 12.53 2.04 -5.40
N HIS A 20 11.26 2.24 -5.03
CA HIS A 20 10.78 3.50 -4.48
C HIS A 20 11.15 3.70 -3.00
N LEU A 21 11.17 2.61 -2.21
CA LEU A 21 11.56 2.64 -0.79
C LEU A 21 13.07 2.90 -0.62
N TRP A 22 13.88 2.27 -1.46
CA TRP A 22 15.34 2.34 -1.45
C TRP A 22 15.89 2.59 -2.87
N PRO A 23 15.66 3.79 -3.42
CA PRO A 23 16.13 4.14 -4.76
C PRO A 23 17.66 4.22 -4.80
N VAL A 24 18.25 3.47 -5.72
CA VAL A 24 19.70 3.45 -5.95
C VAL A 24 20.21 4.85 -6.29
N PHE A 25 19.45 5.63 -7.05
CA PHE A 25 19.80 6.99 -7.49
C PHE A 25 19.81 8.03 -6.36
N PHE A 26 19.13 7.78 -5.24
CA PHE A 26 19.09 8.69 -4.08
C PHE A 26 19.76 8.08 -2.85
N ARG A 27 20.84 7.30 -3.04
CA ARG A 27 21.63 6.69 -1.95
C ARG A 27 20.76 5.84 -0.99
N PHE A 28 19.78 5.14 -1.55
CA PHE A 28 18.81 4.32 -0.81
C PHE A 28 17.96 5.11 0.19
N GLN A 29 17.83 6.44 0.03
CA GLN A 29 16.93 7.27 0.83
C GLN A 29 15.64 7.55 0.05
N GLY A 30 14.65 6.65 0.20
CA GLY A 30 13.38 6.74 -0.53
C GLY A 30 12.20 7.24 0.29
N GLY A 31 11.04 7.21 -0.36
CA GLY A 31 9.77 7.66 0.22
C GLY A 31 9.10 6.62 1.11
N LYS A 32 7.80 6.83 1.36
CA LYS A 32 6.95 5.89 2.10
C LYS A 32 6.29 4.82 1.23
N GLY A 33 6.28 4.98 -0.08
CA GLY A 33 5.76 3.99 -1.02
C GLY A 33 4.24 3.93 -1.21
N VAL A 34 3.45 4.79 -0.56
CA VAL A 34 1.97 4.72 -0.64
C VAL A 34 1.43 4.79 -2.07
N ALA A 35 1.94 5.75 -2.88
CA ALA A 35 1.51 5.91 -4.27
C ALA A 35 1.92 4.71 -5.13
N THR A 36 3.14 4.20 -4.95
CA THR A 36 3.63 3.02 -5.66
C THR A 36 2.84 1.78 -5.29
N PHE A 37 2.51 1.61 -4.00
CA PHE A 37 1.66 0.52 -3.52
C PHE A 37 0.29 0.54 -4.20
N LEU A 38 -0.36 1.71 -4.22
CA LEU A 38 -1.64 1.88 -4.90
C LEU A 38 -1.54 1.57 -6.40
N GLY A 39 -0.48 2.05 -7.07
CA GLY A 39 -0.22 1.74 -8.47
C GLY A 39 -0.06 0.24 -8.75
N VAL A 40 0.63 -0.49 -7.86
CA VAL A 40 0.75 -1.95 -7.95
C VAL A 40 -0.60 -2.64 -7.79
N LEU A 41 -1.45 -2.18 -6.85
CA LEU A 41 -2.81 -2.72 -6.70
C LEU A 41 -3.65 -2.52 -7.97
N PHE A 42 -3.59 -1.34 -8.59
CA PHE A 42 -4.25 -1.09 -9.87
C PHE A 42 -3.68 -1.95 -11.01
N GLY A 43 -2.38 -2.19 -11.02
CA GLY A 43 -1.71 -3.05 -11.99
C GLY A 43 -2.07 -4.53 -11.86
N ILE A 44 -2.31 -5.02 -10.63
CA ILE A 44 -2.82 -6.37 -10.38
C ILE A 44 -4.29 -6.45 -10.76
N HIS A 45 -5.12 -5.59 -10.16
CA HIS A 45 -6.54 -5.55 -10.47
C HIS A 45 -7.15 -4.16 -10.20
N PRO A 46 -7.80 -3.51 -11.19
CA PRO A 46 -8.33 -2.16 -11.02
C PRO A 46 -9.33 -2.02 -9.86
N LEU A 47 -10.20 -3.01 -9.65
CA LEU A 47 -11.16 -3.01 -8.53
C LEU A 47 -10.48 -3.12 -7.16
N LEU A 48 -9.35 -3.83 -7.07
CA LEU A 48 -8.57 -3.92 -5.83
C LEU A 48 -7.94 -2.56 -5.50
N GLY A 49 -7.32 -1.92 -6.50
CA GLY A 49 -6.79 -0.55 -6.37
C GLY A 49 -7.87 0.44 -5.98
N LEU A 50 -9.07 0.36 -6.58
CA LEU A 50 -10.20 1.20 -6.23
C LEU A 50 -10.67 0.96 -4.78
N GLY A 51 -10.79 -0.29 -4.35
CA GLY A 51 -11.17 -0.64 -2.98
C GLY A 51 -10.19 -0.10 -1.93
N ALA A 52 -8.88 -0.22 -2.20
CA ALA A 52 -7.84 0.35 -1.33
C ALA A 52 -7.82 1.89 -1.36
N CYS A 53 -8.08 2.50 -2.51
CA CYS A 53 -8.23 3.95 -2.62
C CYS A 53 -9.43 4.44 -1.81
N LEU A 54 -10.57 3.74 -1.89
CA LEU A 54 -11.78 4.09 -1.16
C LEU A 54 -11.56 3.94 0.36
N SER A 55 -10.92 2.86 0.80
CA SER A 55 -10.59 2.67 2.22
C SER A 55 -9.66 3.79 2.72
N TRP A 56 -8.68 4.19 1.91
CA TRP A 56 -7.83 5.34 2.20
C TRP A 56 -8.65 6.65 2.35
N VAL A 57 -9.52 6.96 1.39
CA VAL A 57 -10.33 8.19 1.40
C VAL A 57 -11.27 8.23 2.60
N ILE A 58 -11.92 7.10 2.93
CA ILE A 58 -12.80 6.99 4.09
C ILE A 58 -12.02 7.33 5.37
N ILE A 59 -10.88 6.67 5.60
CA ILE A 59 -10.10 6.90 6.82
C ILE A 59 -9.52 8.32 6.85
N ALA A 60 -9.02 8.83 5.72
CA ALA A 60 -8.52 10.19 5.62
C ALA A 60 -9.63 11.23 5.90
N PHE A 61 -10.87 10.98 5.47
CA PHE A 61 -12.00 11.87 5.70
C PHE A 61 -12.41 11.90 7.19
N PHE A 62 -12.55 10.74 7.83
CA PHE A 62 -12.99 10.64 9.23
C PHE A 62 -11.90 11.05 10.23
N PHE A 63 -10.68 10.55 10.05
CA PHE A 63 -9.60 10.74 11.02
C PHE A 63 -8.68 11.91 10.69
N ARG A 64 -8.70 12.39 9.44
CA ARG A 64 -7.83 13.47 8.96
C ARG A 64 -6.33 13.18 9.17
N TYR A 65 -5.93 11.91 9.22
CA TYR A 65 -4.54 11.49 9.29
C TYR A 65 -4.16 10.72 8.03
N SER A 66 -3.17 11.23 7.28
CA SER A 66 -2.71 10.59 6.05
C SER A 66 -1.95 9.29 6.32
N SER A 67 -1.24 9.19 7.45
CA SER A 67 -0.51 7.98 7.80
C SER A 67 -1.44 6.84 8.19
N LEU A 68 -2.45 7.14 9.01
CA LEU A 68 -3.46 6.17 9.42
C LEU A 68 -4.23 5.64 8.19
N ALA A 69 -4.64 6.54 7.29
CA ALA A 69 -5.30 6.15 6.05
C ALA A 69 -4.44 5.19 5.21
N SER A 70 -3.13 5.47 5.12
CA SER A 70 -2.20 4.63 4.35
C SER A 70 -1.97 3.26 5.00
N LEU A 71 -1.90 3.19 6.33
CA LEU A 71 -1.77 1.94 7.08
C LEU A 71 -3.01 1.07 6.95
N VAL A 72 -4.19 1.67 7.11
CA VAL A 72 -5.46 0.94 6.99
C VAL A 72 -5.67 0.48 5.54
N ALA A 73 -5.37 1.33 4.55
CA ALA A 73 -5.43 0.94 3.15
C ALA A 73 -4.48 -0.22 2.83
N GLY A 74 -3.24 -0.15 3.31
CA GLY A 74 -2.24 -1.21 3.17
C GLY A 74 -2.67 -2.53 3.81
N ALA A 75 -3.19 -2.49 5.04
CA ALA A 75 -3.70 -3.67 5.73
C ALA A 75 -4.99 -4.23 5.10
N SER A 76 -5.82 -3.36 4.52
CA SER A 76 -7.05 -3.77 3.84
C SER A 76 -6.78 -4.46 2.50
N ALA A 77 -5.66 -4.17 1.83
CA ALA A 77 -5.37 -4.72 0.51
C ALA A 77 -5.35 -6.28 0.45
N PRO A 78 -4.62 -7.02 1.30
CA PRO A 78 -4.70 -8.49 1.29
C PRO A 78 -6.08 -9.01 1.68
N VAL A 79 -6.82 -8.31 2.55
CA VAL A 79 -8.18 -8.70 2.94
C VAL A 79 -9.15 -8.52 1.78
N LEU A 80 -9.10 -7.38 1.08
CA LEU A 80 -9.88 -7.10 -0.12
C LEU A 80 -9.56 -8.08 -1.24
N TYR A 81 -8.28 -8.45 -1.38
CA TYR A 81 -7.85 -9.46 -2.34
C TYR A 81 -8.47 -10.83 -2.07
N LEU A 82 -8.52 -11.26 -0.79
CA LEU A 82 -9.19 -12.50 -0.40
C LEU A 82 -10.72 -12.44 -0.55
N LEU A 83 -11.34 -11.30 -0.28
CA LEU A 83 -12.78 -11.12 -0.43
C LEU A 83 -13.25 -11.18 -1.90
N GLY A 84 -12.39 -10.80 -2.84
CA GLY A 84 -12.68 -10.93 -4.26
C GLY A 84 -12.45 -12.34 -4.83
N ASP A 85 -11.87 -13.26 -4.05
CA ASP A 85 -11.65 -14.65 -4.45
C ASP A 85 -12.98 -15.30 -4.86
N ARG A 86 -12.99 -15.94 -6.03
CA ARG A 86 -14.15 -16.63 -6.63
C ARG A 86 -15.34 -15.74 -6.98
N ILE A 87 -15.25 -14.42 -6.79
CA ILE A 87 -16.29 -13.45 -7.18
C ILE A 87 -15.80 -12.62 -8.37
N GLN A 88 -14.62 -12.02 -8.25
CA GLN A 88 -14.04 -11.12 -9.25
C GLN A 88 -12.74 -11.65 -9.84
N TRP A 89 -11.98 -12.45 -9.08
CA TRP A 89 -10.72 -13.06 -9.52
C TRP A 89 -10.46 -14.37 -8.76
N TYR A 90 -9.42 -15.11 -9.17
CA TYR A 90 -8.93 -16.26 -8.43
C TYR A 90 -7.71 -15.83 -7.60
N ALA A 91 -7.82 -15.97 -6.28
CA ALA A 91 -6.76 -15.53 -5.39
C ALA A 91 -5.57 -16.49 -5.44
N GLU A 92 -4.53 -16.11 -6.18
CA GLU A 92 -3.29 -16.86 -6.19
C GLU A 92 -2.44 -16.60 -4.92
N LYS A 93 -1.87 -17.68 -4.36
CA LYS A 93 -1.00 -17.62 -3.17
C LYS A 93 0.22 -16.67 -3.34
N PRO A 94 0.93 -16.65 -4.49
CA PRO A 94 2.07 -15.77 -4.68
C PRO A 94 1.70 -14.29 -4.59
N VAL A 95 0.60 -13.89 -5.24
CA VAL A 95 0.09 -12.51 -5.20
C VAL A 95 -0.25 -12.10 -3.77
N LEU A 96 -0.96 -12.96 -3.03
CA LEU A 96 -1.30 -12.71 -1.63
C LEU A 96 -0.05 -12.52 -0.76
N MET A 97 0.98 -13.36 -0.93
CA MET A 97 2.23 -13.21 -0.20
C MET A 97 2.92 -11.87 -0.50
N VAL A 98 2.96 -11.46 -1.77
CA VAL A 98 3.53 -10.16 -2.16
C VAL A 98 2.75 -9.01 -1.54
N LEU A 99 1.42 -9.02 -1.61
CA LEU A 99 0.58 -7.99 -1.01
C LEU A 99 0.81 -7.89 0.51
N PHE A 100 0.94 -9.04 1.18
CA PHE A 100 1.25 -9.10 2.60
C PHE A 100 2.63 -8.50 2.90
N VAL A 101 3.67 -8.87 2.15
CA VAL A 101 5.03 -8.31 2.31
C VAL A 101 5.03 -6.80 2.09
N MET A 102 4.36 -6.31 1.04
CA MET A 102 4.24 -4.89 0.76
C MET A 102 3.51 -4.14 1.89
N ALA A 103 2.43 -4.70 2.42
CA ALA A 103 1.70 -4.13 3.55
C ALA A 103 2.57 -4.03 4.82
N VAL A 104 3.35 -5.08 5.12
CA VAL A 104 4.30 -5.07 6.25
C VAL A 104 5.38 -4.01 6.04
N LEU A 105 5.99 -3.96 4.86
CA LEU A 105 7.01 -2.96 4.53
C LEU A 105 6.47 -1.53 4.61
N LEU A 106 5.24 -1.31 4.13
CA LEU A 106 4.53 -0.04 4.27
C LEU A 106 4.38 0.33 5.75
N GLY A 107 3.98 -0.62 6.59
CA GLY A 107 3.87 -0.44 8.04
C GLY A 107 5.19 -0.05 8.70
N VAL A 108 6.27 -0.79 8.40
CA VAL A 108 7.62 -0.50 8.91
C VAL A 108 8.07 0.90 8.50
N ARG A 109 7.82 1.29 7.24
CA ARG A 109 8.19 2.62 6.74
C ARG A 109 7.37 3.74 7.39
N HIS A 110 6.20 3.43 7.94
CA HIS A 110 5.37 4.37 8.70
C HIS A 110 5.66 4.40 10.20
N ARG A 111 6.63 3.65 10.73
CA ARG A 111 6.95 3.62 12.18
C ARG A 111 7.08 5.01 12.82
N GLU A 112 7.77 5.94 12.15
CA GLU A 112 7.94 7.31 12.65
C GLU A 112 6.60 8.09 12.67
N ASN A 113 5.72 7.82 11.72
CA ASN A 113 4.38 8.40 11.70
C ASN A 113 3.46 7.78 12.75
N ILE A 114 3.55 6.46 12.98
CA ILE A 114 2.82 5.77 14.05
C ILE A 114 3.23 6.34 15.41
N ASN A 115 4.53 6.55 15.64
CA ASN A 115 5.01 7.18 16.87
C ASN A 115 4.44 8.60 17.03
N ARG A 116 4.47 9.42 15.97
CA ARG A 116 3.85 10.77 15.99
C ARG A 116 2.34 10.73 16.22
N LEU A 117 1.65 9.71 15.72
CA LEU A 117 0.21 9.54 15.92
C LEU A 117 -0.10 9.17 17.37
N ILE A 118 0.67 8.25 17.97
CA ILE A 118 0.56 7.87 19.39
C ILE A 118 0.87 9.08 20.29
N GLU A 119 1.85 9.89 19.93
CA GLU A 119 2.20 11.12 20.65
C GLU A 119 1.21 12.28 20.40
N GLY A 120 0.22 12.12 19.52
CA GLY A 120 -0.73 13.19 19.15
C GLY A 120 -0.11 14.36 18.37
N LYS A 121 1.11 14.18 17.85
CA LYS A 121 1.89 15.19 17.12
C LYS A 121 1.77 15.06 15.60
N GLU A 122 0.97 14.12 15.10
CA GLU A 122 0.79 13.99 13.66
C GLU A 122 0.02 15.19 13.09
N SER A 123 0.56 15.76 12.02
CA SER A 123 -0.09 16.84 11.29
C SER A 123 -1.39 16.33 10.66
N LYS A 124 -2.50 16.96 11.04
CA LYS A 124 -3.80 16.67 10.44
C LYS A 124 -3.83 17.16 8.99
N LEU A 125 -4.41 16.35 8.12
CA LEU A 125 -4.75 16.72 6.75
C LEU A 125 -5.58 18.01 6.75
N GLY A 126 -5.03 19.06 6.12
CA GLY A 126 -5.62 20.39 6.05
C GLY A 126 -5.23 21.37 7.17
N ALA A 127 -4.33 21.01 8.08
CA ALA A 127 -3.73 22.00 8.98
C ALA A 127 -2.83 22.95 8.16
N LYS A 128 -3.10 24.26 8.24
CA LYS A 128 -2.24 25.29 7.62
C LYS A 128 -0.83 25.13 8.19
N LYS A 129 0.19 25.02 7.31
CA LYS A 129 1.56 25.35 7.72
C LYS A 129 1.55 26.83 8.11
N ALA A 130 1.73 27.11 9.40
CA ALA A 130 2.05 28.45 9.88
C ALA A 130 3.47 28.81 9.44
#